data_AF-A0A0F9QY17-F1
#
_entry.id   AF-A0A0F9QY17-F1
#
_cell.length_a   1.000
_cell.length_b   1.000
_cell.length_c   1.000
_cell.angle_alpha   90.00
_cell.angle_beta   90.00
_cell.angle_gamma   90.00
#
_symmetry.space_group_name_H-M   'P 1'
#
loop_
_entity.id
_entity.type
_entity.pdbx_description
1 polymer ?
#
loop_
_entity_poly.entity_id
_entity_poly.type
_entity_poly.pdbx_seq_one_letter_code
_entity_poly.pdbx_strand_id
1 'polypeptide(L)'
;MYVKLRRKAKRIYDKLTTPKVVKISIYISLLSFFPGLIIAIVVAMNYGPIGYSLWDNYISDLGSKVYTPAPFILDLTVIITSIFILPLILNMSRLYSKEMSDNIDNSKKIHYINSVRRISGYSGIISLILGILGLFNVGIFSLDRSPLNIHYVFAVLTFAGFAFGSFFTGLAIVLKKKIFPRSIGFFMVFGPPAASILFLINPQPLTREFIEWVMTFMALIWYYPLVFITLQKINTLLFFKSGY
;
A
#
# COMPACT_ATOMS: atom_id res chain seq x y z
N MET A 1 18.44 27.71 8.69
CA MET A 1 17.76 27.04 7.55
C MET A 1 17.03 25.75 7.96
N TYR A 2 17.71 24.80 8.61
CA TYR A 2 17.15 23.51 9.04
C TYR A 2 15.87 23.59 9.90
N VAL A 3 15.82 24.50 10.87
CA VAL A 3 14.65 24.69 11.74
C VAL A 3 13.40 25.12 10.95
N LYS A 4 13.56 25.99 9.93
CA LYS A 4 12.46 26.43 9.07
C LYS A 4 11.93 25.27 8.21
N LEU A 5 12.83 24.46 7.64
CA LEU A 5 12.47 23.28 6.85
C LEU A 5 11.71 22.24 7.71
N ARG A 6 12.21 21.94 8.91
CA ARG A 6 11.55 21.01 9.85
C ARG A 6 10.15 21.48 10.23
N ARG A 7 9.98 22.78 10.52
CA ARG A 7 8.65 23.36 10.83
C ARG A 7 7.70 23.28 9.63
N LYS A 8 8.19 23.53 8.41
CA LYS A 8 7.39 23.41 7.18
C LYS A 8 6.96 21.96 6.92
N ALA A 9 7.90 21.01 7.02
CA ALA A 9 7.61 19.58 6.87
C ALA A 9 6.58 19.10 7.91
N LYS A 10 6.73 19.51 9.18
CA LYS A 10 5.74 19.21 10.23
C LYS A 10 4.35 19.75 9.88
N ARG A 11 4.23 21.01 9.45
CA ARG A 11 2.93 21.59 9.06
C ARG A 11 2.26 20.84 7.90
N ILE A 12 3.04 20.43 6.90
CA ILE A 12 2.52 19.64 5.77
C ILE A 12 2.05 18.27 6.26
N TYR A 13 2.88 17.59 7.05
CA TYR A 13 2.54 16.31 7.66
C TYR A 13 1.25 16.41 8.49
N ASP A 14 1.15 17.38 9.40
CA ASP A 14 -0.01 17.59 10.26
C ASP A 14 -1.28 17.84 9.44
N LYS A 15 -1.18 18.63 8.36
CA LYS A 15 -2.31 18.90 7.44
C LYS A 15 -2.76 17.63 6.71
N LEU A 16 -1.82 16.90 6.11
CA LEU A 16 -2.10 15.67 5.36
C LEU A 16 -2.69 14.57 6.25
N THR A 17 -2.29 14.55 7.51
CA THR A 17 -2.71 13.51 8.45
C THR A 17 -3.92 13.91 9.28
N THR A 18 -4.62 15.02 9.00
CA THR A 18 -5.87 15.37 9.70
C THR A 18 -6.99 14.34 9.44
N PRO A 19 -7.92 14.11 10.39
CA PRO A 19 -8.95 13.06 10.24
C PRO A 19 -9.78 13.24 8.97
N LYS A 20 -10.16 14.49 8.68
CA LYS A 20 -10.95 14.85 7.50
C LYS A 20 -10.21 14.51 6.20
N VAL A 21 -8.92 14.86 6.10
CA VAL A 21 -8.13 14.57 4.90
C VAL A 21 -7.97 13.07 4.72
N VAL A 22 -7.54 12.36 5.77
CA VAL A 22 -7.34 10.90 5.71
C VAL A 22 -8.65 10.17 5.36
N LYS A 23 -9.80 10.59 5.89
CA LYS A 23 -11.12 10.01 5.55
C LYS A 23 -11.47 10.18 4.07
N ILE A 24 -11.33 11.40 3.54
CA ILE A 24 -11.60 11.70 2.13
C ILE A 24 -10.64 10.91 1.23
N SER A 25 -9.36 10.89 1.59
CA SER A 25 -8.31 10.14 0.90
C SER A 25 -8.60 8.65 0.82
N ILE A 26 -9.05 8.05 1.93
CA ILE A 26 -9.51 6.66 1.95
C ILE A 26 -10.65 6.43 0.96
N TYR A 27 -11.70 7.25 0.99
CA TYR A 27 -12.86 7.04 0.10
C TYR A 27 -12.49 7.18 -1.36
N ILE A 28 -11.71 8.21 -1.72
CA ILE A 28 -11.26 8.38 -3.10
C ILE A 28 -10.40 7.20 -3.51
N SER A 29 -9.45 6.77 -2.69
CA SER A 29 -8.62 5.61 -3.00
C SER A 29 -9.43 4.32 -3.21
N LEU A 30 -10.44 4.06 -2.38
CA LEU A 30 -11.30 2.87 -2.52
C LEU A 30 -12.17 2.93 -3.77
N LEU A 31 -12.76 4.10 -4.05
CA LEU A 31 -13.62 4.33 -5.21
C LEU A 31 -12.82 4.38 -6.51
N SER A 32 -11.55 4.75 -6.47
CA SER A 32 -10.67 4.75 -7.63
C SER A 32 -10.11 3.36 -7.90
N PHE A 33 -9.41 2.73 -6.95
CA PHE A 33 -8.59 1.55 -7.24
C PHE A 33 -9.41 0.34 -7.71
N PHE A 34 -10.34 -0.13 -6.88
CA PHE A 34 -11.01 -1.40 -7.15
C PHE A 34 -12.09 -1.29 -8.22
N PRO A 35 -12.97 -0.26 -8.21
CA PRO A 35 -13.86 -0.02 -9.34
C PRO A 35 -13.10 0.26 -10.64
N GLY A 36 -12.03 1.07 -10.59
CA GLY A 36 -11.20 1.37 -11.76
C GLY A 36 -10.54 0.12 -12.35
N LEU A 37 -10.01 -0.76 -11.49
CA LEU A 37 -9.42 -2.04 -11.91
C LEU A 37 -10.48 -2.97 -12.53
N ILE A 38 -11.66 -3.10 -11.90
CA ILE A 38 -12.77 -3.90 -12.44
C ILE A 38 -13.20 -3.37 -13.81
N ILE A 39 -13.36 -2.05 -13.95
CA ILE A 39 -13.73 -1.42 -15.22
C ILE A 39 -12.65 -1.70 -16.28
N ALA A 40 -11.37 -1.55 -15.94
CA ALA A 40 -10.27 -1.84 -16.87
C ALA A 40 -10.32 -3.30 -17.36
N ILE A 41 -10.50 -4.25 -16.44
CA ILE A 41 -10.64 -5.69 -16.77
C ILE A 41 -11.84 -5.92 -17.67
N VAL A 42 -13.03 -5.43 -17.28
CA VAL A 42 -14.27 -5.63 -18.07
C VAL A 42 -14.12 -5.05 -19.46
N VAL A 43 -13.51 -3.87 -19.61
CA VAL A 43 -13.27 -3.26 -20.92
C VAL A 43 -12.29 -4.11 -21.75
N ALA A 44 -11.18 -4.56 -21.16
CA ALA A 44 -10.20 -5.39 -21.85
C ALA A 44 -10.78 -6.75 -22.29
N MET A 45 -11.54 -7.41 -21.42
CA MET A 45 -12.12 -8.72 -21.72
C MET A 45 -13.18 -8.69 -22.83
N ASN A 46 -13.99 -7.62 -22.89
CA ASN A 46 -15.11 -7.54 -23.84
C ASN A 46 -14.78 -6.78 -25.13
N TYR A 47 -13.81 -5.86 -25.09
CA TYR A 47 -13.51 -4.95 -26.20
C TYR A 47 -12.02 -4.95 -26.57
N GLY A 48 -11.21 -5.80 -25.94
CA GLY A 48 -9.78 -5.94 -26.22
C GLY A 48 -9.50 -6.53 -27.61
N PRO A 49 -8.56 -5.98 -28.39
CA PRO A 49 -8.28 -6.46 -29.75
C PRO A 49 -7.90 -7.94 -29.86
N ILE A 50 -7.15 -8.45 -28.88
CA ILE A 50 -6.65 -9.84 -28.87
C ILE A 50 -7.21 -10.67 -27.71
N GLY A 51 -8.16 -10.13 -26.96
CA GLY A 51 -8.69 -10.72 -25.73
C GLY A 51 -7.80 -10.48 -24.51
N TYR A 52 -8.40 -10.62 -23.32
CA TYR A 52 -7.74 -10.47 -22.03
C TYR A 52 -8.22 -11.55 -21.07
N SER A 53 -7.30 -12.16 -20.32
CA SER A 53 -7.58 -13.17 -19.30
C SER A 53 -6.66 -12.95 -18.10
N LEU A 54 -7.20 -13.07 -16.88
CA LEU A 54 -6.37 -12.97 -15.67
C LEU A 54 -5.39 -14.14 -15.51
N TRP A 55 -5.61 -15.23 -16.25
CA TRP A 55 -4.74 -16.40 -16.21
C TRP A 55 -3.50 -16.22 -17.09
N ASP A 56 -3.65 -15.49 -18.20
CA ASP A 56 -2.66 -15.42 -19.27
C ASP A 56 -2.09 -14.01 -19.49
N ASN A 57 -2.58 -13.00 -18.78
CA ASN A 57 -2.15 -11.61 -18.94
C ASN A 57 -1.78 -10.96 -17.61
N TYR A 58 -0.73 -10.14 -17.67
CA TYR A 58 -0.29 -9.30 -16.55
C TYR A 58 -1.31 -8.18 -16.29
N ILE A 59 -1.26 -7.61 -15.09
CA ILE A 59 -2.04 -6.41 -14.77
C ILE A 59 -1.59 -5.25 -15.65
N SER A 60 -0.28 -5.14 -15.90
CA SER A 60 0.32 -4.10 -16.73
C SER A 60 -0.15 -4.14 -18.20
N ASP A 61 -0.63 -5.29 -18.68
CA ASP A 61 -1.20 -5.42 -20.03
C ASP A 61 -2.48 -4.57 -20.18
N LEU A 62 -3.20 -4.28 -19.08
CA LEU A 62 -4.30 -3.30 -19.08
C LEU A 62 -3.84 -1.86 -19.35
N GLY A 63 -2.53 -1.59 -19.31
CA GLY A 63 -1.90 -0.33 -19.70
C GLY A 63 -1.49 -0.28 -21.18
N SER A 64 -1.74 -1.33 -21.96
CA SER A 64 -1.38 -1.41 -23.38
C SER A 64 -2.59 -1.39 -24.31
N LYS A 65 -2.46 -0.67 -25.42
CA LYS A 65 -3.43 -0.65 -26.53
C LYS A 65 -3.58 -1.99 -27.23
N VAL A 66 -2.61 -2.89 -27.04
CA VAL A 66 -2.65 -4.24 -27.58
C VAL A 66 -3.81 -5.03 -26.96
N TYR A 67 -4.05 -4.86 -25.65
CA TYR A 67 -5.02 -5.66 -24.90
C TYR A 67 -6.31 -4.91 -24.56
N THR A 68 -6.30 -3.58 -24.57
CA THR A 68 -7.50 -2.78 -24.26
C THR A 68 -7.59 -1.53 -25.13
N PRO A 69 -8.80 -1.12 -25.56
CA PRO A 69 -8.98 0.16 -26.25
C PRO A 69 -8.82 1.37 -25.31
N ALA A 70 -8.81 1.16 -23.99
CA ALA A 70 -8.82 2.23 -23.00
C ALA A 70 -7.73 2.05 -21.92
N PRO A 71 -6.42 2.03 -22.28
CA PRO A 71 -5.34 1.79 -21.33
C PRO A 71 -5.24 2.87 -20.24
N PHE A 72 -5.69 4.09 -20.55
CA PHE A 72 -5.72 5.21 -19.61
C PHE A 72 -6.54 4.93 -18.35
N ILE A 73 -7.46 3.96 -18.37
CA ILE A 73 -8.27 3.59 -17.20
C ILE A 73 -7.37 3.05 -16.09
N LEU A 74 -6.47 2.10 -16.40
CA LEU A 74 -5.52 1.59 -15.42
C LEU A 74 -4.59 2.71 -14.95
N ASP A 75 -4.04 3.47 -15.89
CA ASP A 75 -3.05 4.51 -15.60
C ASP A 75 -3.58 5.57 -14.62
N LEU A 76 -4.77 6.11 -14.89
CA LEU A 76 -5.42 7.07 -14.00
C LEU A 76 -5.80 6.42 -12.66
N THR A 77 -6.24 5.16 -12.69
CA THR A 77 -6.59 4.42 -11.48
C THR A 77 -5.40 4.34 -10.53
N VAL A 78 -4.21 3.94 -11.02
CA VAL A 78 -3.01 3.80 -10.17
C VAL A 78 -2.42 5.16 -9.76
N ILE A 79 -2.49 6.18 -10.62
CA ILE A 79 -2.05 7.55 -10.29
C ILE A 79 -2.93 8.18 -9.19
N ILE A 80 -4.26 8.12 -9.35
CA ILE A 80 -5.17 8.72 -8.36
C ILE A 80 -5.04 7.95 -7.04
N THR A 81 -5.05 6.61 -7.10
CA THR A 81 -4.92 5.77 -5.91
C THR A 81 -3.63 6.06 -5.15
N SER A 82 -2.48 6.12 -5.83
CA SER A 82 -1.19 6.38 -5.18
C SER A 82 -1.16 7.74 -4.44
N ILE A 83 -1.71 8.80 -5.04
CA ILE A 83 -1.83 10.11 -4.39
C ILE A 83 -2.69 10.02 -3.11
N PHE A 84 -3.84 9.36 -3.19
CA PHE A 84 -4.82 9.34 -2.10
C PHE A 84 -4.54 8.26 -1.04
N ILE A 85 -3.71 7.25 -1.29
CA ILE A 85 -3.24 6.34 -0.22
C ILE A 85 -2.21 7.04 0.68
N LEU A 86 -1.42 7.99 0.17
CA LEU A 86 -0.32 8.60 0.93
C LEU A 86 -0.73 9.19 2.29
N PRO A 87 -1.82 9.96 2.43
CA PRO A 87 -2.30 10.44 3.73
C PRO A 87 -2.59 9.34 4.75
N LEU A 88 -3.14 8.20 4.32
CA LEU A 88 -3.38 7.04 5.19
C LEU A 88 -2.07 6.48 5.72
N ILE A 89 -1.07 6.31 4.86
CA ILE A 89 0.26 5.79 5.25
C ILE A 89 0.94 6.74 6.25
N LEU A 90 0.92 8.04 5.96
CA LEU A 90 1.47 9.03 6.88
C LEU A 90 0.74 9.01 8.22
N ASN A 91 -0.59 8.84 8.23
CA ASN A 91 -1.36 8.72 9.47
C ASN A 91 -1.00 7.46 10.28
N MET A 92 -0.72 6.34 9.62
CA MET A 92 -0.24 5.13 10.29
C MET A 92 1.09 5.34 11.01
N SER A 93 1.96 6.25 10.54
CA SER A 93 3.24 6.53 11.21
C SER A 93 3.05 7.06 12.65
N ARG A 94 1.90 7.67 12.95
CA ARG A 94 1.53 8.12 14.31
C ARG A 94 1.39 6.95 15.29
N LEU A 95 0.99 5.77 14.82
CA LEU A 95 0.86 4.55 15.64
C LEU A 95 2.18 4.03 16.20
N TYR A 96 3.27 4.41 15.55
CA TYR A 96 4.62 3.99 15.91
C TYR A 96 5.39 5.08 16.67
N SER A 97 4.76 6.23 16.90
CA SER A 97 5.35 7.33 17.67
C SER A 97 5.55 6.99 19.15
N LYS A 98 6.54 7.65 19.76
CA LYS A 98 7.00 7.41 21.14
C LYS A 98 5.94 7.75 22.18
N GLU A 99 5.06 8.70 21.91
CA GLU A 99 3.96 9.12 22.81
C GLU A 99 2.92 8.02 23.03
N MET A 100 2.92 6.99 22.19
CA MET A 100 2.06 5.81 22.34
C MET A 100 2.70 4.68 23.16
N SER A 101 3.85 4.89 23.83
CA SER A 101 4.38 3.92 24.80
C SER A 101 3.66 4.07 26.14
N ASP A 102 2.84 3.09 26.49
CA ASP A 102 2.14 3.08 27.78
C ASP A 102 3.17 3.10 28.92
N ASN A 103 3.00 4.02 29.88
CA ASN A 103 3.87 4.27 31.05
C ASN A 103 3.89 3.13 32.10
N ILE A 104 3.57 1.90 31.74
CA ILE A 104 3.02 0.95 32.72
C ILE A 104 4.01 -0.14 33.16
N ASP A 105 5.15 -0.35 32.49
CA ASP A 105 6.10 -1.36 32.95
C ASP A 105 7.53 -1.14 32.41
N ASN A 106 8.48 -0.92 33.32
CA ASN A 106 9.89 -0.59 33.04
C ASN A 106 10.78 -1.82 32.80
N SER A 107 10.20 -3.00 32.52
CA SER A 107 11.01 -4.18 32.23
C SER A 107 11.82 -4.03 30.93
N LYS A 108 13.09 -4.46 30.96
CA LYS A 108 13.99 -4.47 29.77
C LYS A 108 13.32 -5.16 28.57
N LYS A 109 12.55 -6.23 28.82
CA LYS A 109 11.82 -6.99 27.79
C LYS A 109 10.80 -6.12 27.04
N ILE A 110 9.98 -5.35 27.76
CA ILE A 110 8.97 -4.46 27.15
C ILE A 110 9.63 -3.33 26.37
N HIS A 111 10.77 -2.82 26.87
CA HIS A 111 11.57 -1.85 26.13
C HIS A 111 12.02 -2.40 24.76
N TYR A 112 12.62 -3.59 24.71
CA TYR A 112 13.04 -4.21 23.45
C TYR A 112 11.88 -4.45 22.48
N ILE A 113 10.75 -4.98 22.97
CA ILE A 113 9.56 -5.19 22.12
C ILE A 113 9.06 -3.87 21.52
N ASN A 114 9.00 -2.80 22.31
CA ASN A 114 8.59 -1.48 21.83
C ASN A 114 9.60 -0.90 20.81
N SER A 115 10.90 -1.09 21.03
CA SER A 115 11.95 -0.65 20.11
C SER A 115 11.86 -1.38 18.77
N VAL A 116 11.75 -2.71 18.78
CA VAL A 116 11.59 -3.52 17.56
C VAL A 116 10.31 -3.12 16.83
N ARG A 117 9.17 -3.03 17.54
CA ARG A 117 7.91 -2.57 16.96
C ARG A 117 8.05 -1.23 16.25
N ARG A 118 8.77 -0.28 16.86
CA ARG A 118 8.95 1.06 16.29
C ARG A 118 9.83 1.03 15.05
N ILE A 119 10.93 0.28 15.07
CA ILE A 119 11.82 0.09 13.92
C ILE A 119 11.03 -0.54 12.78
N SER A 120 10.36 -1.67 13.02
CA SER A 120 9.50 -2.31 12.02
C SER A 120 8.40 -1.37 11.52
N GLY A 121 7.73 -0.63 12.41
CA GLY A 121 6.72 0.33 12.02
C GLY A 121 7.24 1.38 11.04
N TYR A 122 8.37 2.03 11.34
CA TYR A 122 8.96 3.02 10.43
C TYR A 122 9.53 2.41 9.15
N SER A 123 10.17 1.23 9.21
CA SER A 123 10.60 0.50 8.02
C SER A 123 9.42 0.19 7.10
N GLY A 124 8.29 -0.26 7.67
CA GLY A 124 7.05 -0.51 6.93
C GLY A 124 6.53 0.75 6.24
N ILE A 125 6.48 1.88 6.95
CA ILE A 125 6.07 3.17 6.34
C ILE A 125 6.97 3.57 5.17
N ILE A 126 8.29 3.44 5.31
CA ILE A 126 9.23 3.77 4.23
C ILE A 126 9.00 2.86 3.02
N SER A 127 8.91 1.55 3.24
CA SER A 127 8.65 0.58 2.16
C SER A 127 7.32 0.83 1.46
N LEU A 128 6.24 1.15 2.20
CA LEU A 128 4.96 1.47 1.58
C LEU A 128 5.01 2.79 0.78
N ILE A 129 5.76 3.79 1.22
CA ILE A 129 5.99 5.02 0.44
C ILE A 129 6.71 4.69 -0.87
N LEU A 130 7.72 3.83 -0.83
CA LEU A 130 8.38 3.34 -2.05
C LEU A 130 7.38 2.61 -2.96
N GLY A 131 6.52 1.77 -2.39
CA GLY A 131 5.45 1.09 -3.13
C GLY A 131 4.50 2.07 -3.84
N ILE A 132 4.06 3.12 -3.14
CA ILE A 132 3.24 4.20 -3.72
C ILE A 132 3.97 4.95 -4.83
N LEU A 133 5.25 5.26 -4.64
CA LEU A 133 6.06 5.92 -5.67
C LEU A 133 6.19 5.05 -6.91
N GLY A 134 6.40 3.74 -6.75
CA GLY A 134 6.31 2.78 -7.84
C GLY A 134 4.95 2.86 -8.54
N LEU A 135 3.85 2.74 -7.77
CA LEU A 135 2.49 2.67 -8.30
C LEU A 135 2.11 3.92 -9.10
N PHE A 136 2.49 5.09 -8.60
CA PHE A 136 2.30 6.36 -9.29
C PHE A 136 3.03 6.39 -10.64
N ASN A 137 4.29 5.96 -10.64
CA ASN A 137 5.11 5.98 -11.85
C ASN A 137 4.76 4.86 -12.84
N VAL A 138 4.18 3.74 -12.40
CA VAL A 138 3.61 2.70 -13.28
C VAL A 138 2.53 3.30 -14.18
N GLY A 139 1.66 4.18 -13.66
CA GLY A 139 0.64 4.83 -14.48
C GLY A 139 1.18 5.91 -15.42
N ILE A 140 2.25 6.62 -15.02
CA ILE A 140 2.92 7.60 -15.89
C ILE A 140 3.65 6.89 -17.02
N PHE A 141 4.51 5.94 -16.67
CA PHE A 141 5.30 5.13 -17.57
C PHE A 141 4.57 3.81 -17.82
N SER A 142 3.37 3.92 -18.39
CA SER A 142 2.58 2.76 -18.81
C SER A 142 3.31 1.92 -19.86
N LEU A 143 2.88 0.68 -20.09
CA LEU A 143 3.61 -0.31 -20.89
C LEU A 143 4.00 0.22 -22.28
N ASP A 144 3.07 0.86 -22.97
CA ASP A 144 3.29 1.46 -24.30
C ASP A 144 4.07 2.79 -24.28
N ARG A 145 4.18 3.44 -23.12
CA ARG A 145 4.73 4.80 -22.95
C ARG A 145 5.94 4.84 -22.03
N SER A 146 6.61 3.71 -21.88
CA SER A 146 7.75 3.54 -20.99
C SER A 146 9.06 3.51 -21.79
N PRO A 147 9.81 4.63 -21.85
CA PRO A 147 11.14 4.60 -22.45
C PRO A 147 12.05 3.63 -21.67
N LEU A 148 12.86 2.85 -22.39
CA LEU A 148 13.86 1.93 -21.82
C LEU A 148 13.29 0.91 -20.81
N ASN A 149 12.01 0.53 -20.96
CA ASN A 149 11.33 -0.42 -20.06
C ASN A 149 11.36 -0.03 -18.57
N ILE A 150 11.43 1.28 -18.27
CA ILE A 150 11.41 1.79 -16.89
C ILE A 150 10.13 1.40 -16.12
N HIS A 151 9.04 1.10 -16.82
CA HIS A 151 7.83 0.49 -16.27
C HIS A 151 8.15 -0.70 -15.35
N TYR A 152 9.02 -1.61 -15.79
CA TYR A 152 9.38 -2.80 -15.03
C TYR A 152 10.05 -2.44 -13.70
N VAL A 153 10.92 -1.43 -13.70
CA VAL A 153 11.57 -0.94 -12.47
C VAL A 153 10.53 -0.40 -11.49
N PHE A 154 9.55 0.37 -11.97
CA PHE A 154 8.49 0.89 -11.12
C PHE A 154 7.49 -0.18 -10.66
N ALA A 155 7.20 -1.19 -11.49
CA ALA A 155 6.41 -2.34 -11.11
C ALA A 155 7.09 -3.14 -9.98
N VAL A 156 8.39 -3.43 -10.12
CA VAL A 156 9.19 -4.06 -9.07
C VAL A 156 9.18 -3.22 -7.79
N LEU A 157 9.38 -1.90 -7.90
CA LEU A 157 9.35 -0.99 -6.76
C LEU A 157 7.98 -1.01 -6.06
N THR A 158 6.89 -1.08 -6.83
CA THR A 158 5.51 -1.19 -6.34
C THR A 158 5.32 -2.45 -5.51
N PHE A 159 5.57 -3.61 -6.13
CA PHE A 159 5.33 -4.90 -5.49
C PHE A 159 6.27 -5.17 -4.33
N ALA A 160 7.57 -4.89 -4.47
CA ALA A 160 8.53 -5.03 -3.38
C ALA A 160 8.21 -4.06 -2.24
N GLY A 161 7.89 -2.80 -2.57
CA GLY A 161 7.51 -1.79 -1.58
C GLY A 161 6.28 -2.20 -0.77
N PHE A 162 5.23 -2.71 -1.42
CA PHE A 162 4.05 -3.21 -0.72
C PHE A 162 4.30 -4.53 0.03
N ALA A 163 5.11 -5.45 -0.49
CA ALA A 163 5.46 -6.70 0.20
C ALA A 163 6.26 -6.44 1.48
N PHE A 164 7.36 -5.68 1.39
CA PHE A 164 8.15 -5.29 2.58
C PHE A 164 7.37 -4.38 3.52
N GLY A 165 6.59 -3.45 2.96
CA GLY A 165 5.69 -2.59 3.72
C GLY A 165 4.71 -3.41 4.56
N SER A 166 4.03 -4.36 3.92
CA SER A 166 3.14 -5.31 4.58
C SER A 166 3.87 -6.12 5.66
N PHE A 167 5.03 -6.70 5.35
CA PHE A 167 5.80 -7.49 6.31
C PHE A 167 6.14 -6.71 7.59
N PHE A 168 6.75 -5.53 7.44
CA PHE A 168 7.23 -4.75 8.57
C PHE A 168 6.08 -4.08 9.36
N THR A 169 5.06 -3.57 8.68
CA THR A 169 3.84 -3.04 9.31
C THR A 169 3.08 -4.15 10.04
N GLY A 170 2.95 -5.32 9.43
CA GLY A 170 2.33 -6.50 10.01
C GLY A 170 3.06 -6.96 11.28
N LEU A 171 4.39 -7.03 11.23
CA LEU A 171 5.22 -7.36 12.39
C LEU A 171 4.99 -6.36 13.54
N ALA A 172 4.95 -5.06 13.23
CA ALA A 172 4.67 -4.04 14.24
C ALA A 172 3.27 -4.19 14.88
N ILE A 173 2.26 -4.63 14.11
CA ILE A 173 0.90 -4.92 14.61
C ILE A 173 0.89 -6.18 15.49
N VAL A 174 1.57 -7.26 15.07
CA VAL A 174 1.64 -8.52 15.83
C VAL A 174 2.27 -8.30 17.21
N LEU A 175 3.39 -7.56 17.25
CA LEU A 175 4.16 -7.30 18.47
C LEU A 175 3.34 -6.55 19.54
N LYS A 176 2.44 -5.64 19.13
CA LYS A 176 1.56 -4.95 20.08
C LYS A 176 0.18 -4.68 19.47
N LYS A 177 -0.81 -5.45 19.94
CA LYS A 177 -2.22 -5.18 19.64
C LYS A 177 -2.61 -3.87 20.32
N LYS A 178 -2.86 -2.82 19.52
CA LYS A 178 -3.49 -1.59 19.99
C LYS A 178 -4.80 -1.36 19.24
N ILE A 179 -4.67 -1.00 17.97
CA ILE A 179 -5.82 -0.62 17.13
C ILE A 179 -6.21 -1.74 16.17
N PHE A 180 -5.22 -2.41 15.58
CA PHE A 180 -5.46 -3.48 14.63
C PHE A 180 -5.39 -4.87 15.31
N PRO A 181 -6.30 -5.81 14.94
CA PRO A 181 -6.21 -7.22 15.30
C PRO A 181 -4.87 -7.85 14.87
N ARG A 182 -4.36 -8.78 15.68
CA ARG A 182 -3.14 -9.54 15.35
C ARG A 182 -3.31 -10.42 14.12
N SER A 183 -4.52 -10.91 13.84
CA SER A 183 -4.81 -11.72 12.65
C SER A 183 -4.47 -10.98 11.35
N ILE A 184 -4.84 -9.70 11.26
CA ILE A 184 -4.44 -8.84 10.13
C ILE A 184 -2.93 -8.72 10.07
N GLY A 185 -2.27 -8.49 11.22
CA GLY A 185 -0.82 -8.42 11.30
C GLY A 185 -0.12 -9.70 10.82
N PHE A 186 -0.59 -10.88 11.21
CA PHE A 186 -0.06 -12.15 10.74
C PHE A 186 -0.26 -12.34 9.24
N PHE A 187 -1.46 -12.04 8.73
CA PHE A 187 -1.70 -12.10 7.29
C PHE A 187 -0.78 -11.14 6.52
N MET A 188 -0.54 -9.94 7.04
CA MET A 188 0.40 -8.99 6.43
C MET A 188 1.86 -9.49 6.42
N VAL A 189 2.27 -10.23 7.47
CA VAL A 189 3.62 -10.83 7.56
C VAL A 189 3.81 -11.96 6.56
N PHE A 190 2.77 -12.77 6.31
CA PHE A 190 2.92 -13.98 5.51
C PHE A 190 2.32 -13.88 4.10
N GLY A 191 1.15 -13.27 3.93
CA GLY A 191 0.38 -13.25 2.67
C GLY A 191 1.14 -12.60 1.49
N PRO A 192 1.30 -11.27 1.47
CA PRO A 192 1.98 -10.60 0.36
C PRO A 192 3.43 -11.08 0.15
N PRO A 193 4.27 -11.28 1.18
CA PRO A 193 5.60 -11.83 0.99
C PRO A 193 5.61 -13.25 0.40
N ALA A 194 4.73 -14.15 0.84
CA ALA A 194 4.63 -15.48 0.24
C ALA A 194 4.21 -15.40 -1.23
N ALA A 195 3.25 -14.55 -1.59
CA ALA A 195 2.87 -14.34 -2.98
C ALA A 195 4.04 -13.79 -3.83
N SER A 196 4.84 -12.86 -3.29
CA SER A 196 6.07 -12.38 -3.95
C SER A 196 7.11 -13.48 -4.13
N ILE A 197 7.29 -14.36 -3.15
CA ILE A 197 8.19 -15.52 -3.28
C ILE A 197 7.69 -16.46 -4.38
N LEU A 198 6.40 -16.78 -4.38
CA LEU A 198 5.77 -17.61 -5.42
C LEU A 198 5.99 -17.02 -6.82
N PHE A 199 5.89 -15.70 -6.98
CA PHE A 199 6.14 -15.04 -8.26
C PHE A 199 7.58 -15.22 -8.75
N LEU A 200 8.54 -15.16 -7.83
CA LEU A 200 9.96 -15.33 -8.15
C LEU A 200 10.30 -16.77 -8.51
N ILE A 201 9.77 -17.75 -7.77
CA ILE A 201 10.04 -19.17 -8.03
C ILE A 201 9.19 -19.74 -9.18
N ASN A 202 8.05 -19.12 -9.49
CA ASN A 202 7.13 -19.47 -10.56
C ASN A 202 6.81 -20.98 -10.63
N PRO A 203 6.15 -21.55 -9.60
CA PRO A 203 5.92 -22.98 -9.53
C PRO A 203 4.86 -23.41 -10.54
N GLN A 204 5.15 -24.46 -11.30
CA GLN A 204 4.17 -25.10 -12.18
C GLN A 204 3.07 -25.77 -11.34
N PRO A 205 1.79 -25.73 -11.76
CA PRO A 205 1.27 -25.27 -13.05
C PRO A 205 0.82 -23.80 -13.09
N LEU A 206 1.21 -22.97 -12.12
CA LEU A 206 0.77 -21.56 -12.07
C LEU A 206 1.58 -20.70 -13.05
N THR A 207 0.89 -19.86 -13.81
CA THR A 207 1.51 -18.86 -14.69
C THR A 207 2.01 -17.67 -13.86
N ARG A 208 3.00 -16.95 -14.38
CA ARG A 208 3.56 -15.79 -13.67
C ARG A 208 2.57 -14.62 -13.64
N GLU A 209 1.82 -14.50 -14.73
CA GLU A 209 0.70 -13.59 -14.95
C GLU A 209 -0.36 -13.78 -13.85
N PHE A 210 -0.82 -15.01 -13.63
CA PHE A 210 -1.77 -15.31 -12.57
C PHE A 210 -1.21 -15.02 -11.18
N ILE A 211 0.07 -15.31 -10.93
CA ILE A 211 0.68 -15.04 -9.62
C ILE A 211 0.80 -13.53 -9.36
N GLU A 212 0.99 -12.69 -10.38
CA GLU A 212 0.94 -11.22 -10.23
C GLU A 212 -0.45 -10.76 -9.73
N TRP A 213 -1.52 -11.35 -10.27
CA TRP A 213 -2.88 -11.14 -9.79
C TRP A 213 -3.05 -11.58 -8.34
N VAL A 214 -2.52 -12.76 -7.98
CA VAL A 214 -2.51 -13.24 -6.59
C VAL A 214 -1.79 -12.25 -5.67
N MET A 215 -0.62 -11.72 -6.07
CA MET A 215 0.09 -10.70 -5.30
C MET A 215 -0.76 -9.45 -5.05
N THR A 216 -1.47 -8.99 -6.08
CA THR A 216 -2.37 -7.84 -5.98
C THR A 216 -3.55 -8.10 -5.06
N PHE A 217 -4.22 -9.26 -5.19
CA PHE A 217 -5.31 -9.62 -4.29
C PHE A 217 -4.84 -9.81 -2.85
N MET A 218 -3.66 -10.39 -2.62
CA MET A 218 -3.07 -10.49 -1.28
C MET A 218 -2.82 -9.11 -0.67
N ALA A 219 -2.39 -8.13 -1.48
CA ALA A 219 -2.27 -6.75 -1.01
C ALA A 219 -3.63 -6.13 -0.64
N LEU A 220 -4.67 -6.37 -1.45
CA LEU A 220 -6.01 -5.87 -1.19
C LEU A 220 -6.64 -6.47 0.08
N ILE A 221 -6.44 -7.77 0.33
CA ILE A 221 -7.03 -8.48 1.47
C ILE A 221 -6.63 -7.85 2.81
N TRP A 222 -5.41 -7.32 2.97
CA TRP A 222 -5.04 -6.61 4.20
C TRP A 222 -5.37 -5.11 4.16
N TYR A 223 -5.28 -4.49 2.98
CA TYR A 223 -5.54 -3.07 2.80
C TYR A 223 -6.96 -2.71 3.21
N TYR A 224 -7.96 -3.45 2.73
CA TYR A 224 -9.38 -3.18 3.01
C TYR A 224 -9.74 -3.23 4.51
N PRO A 225 -9.41 -4.30 5.25
CA PRO A 225 -9.61 -4.35 6.69
C PRO A 225 -8.89 -3.24 7.44
N LEU A 226 -7.65 -2.91 7.02
CA LEU A 226 -6.88 -1.83 7.65
C LEU A 226 -7.60 -0.49 7.49
N VAL A 227 -7.99 -0.17 6.26
CA VAL A 227 -8.73 1.04 5.93
C VAL A 227 -10.05 1.13 6.69
N PHE A 228 -10.82 0.03 6.74
CA PHE A 228 -12.09 -0.02 7.46
C PHE A 228 -11.91 0.25 8.95
N ILE A 229 -10.94 -0.41 9.60
CA ILE A 229 -10.63 -0.16 11.02
C ILE A 229 -10.15 1.27 11.23
N THR A 230 -9.31 1.80 10.33
CA THR A 230 -8.89 3.20 10.39
C THR A 230 -10.09 4.13 10.33
N LEU A 231 -11.04 3.95 9.39
CA LEU A 231 -12.26 4.77 9.30
C LEU A 231 -13.11 4.71 10.58
N GLN A 232 -13.28 3.52 11.18
CA GLN A 232 -14.02 3.38 12.43
C GLN A 232 -13.36 4.12 13.60
N LYS A 233 -12.02 4.19 13.59
CA LYS A 233 -11.23 4.75 14.68
C LYS A 233 -10.73 6.17 14.41
N ILE A 234 -10.95 6.72 13.22
CA ILE A 234 -10.40 8.01 12.80
C ILE A 234 -10.93 9.19 13.63
N ASN A 235 -12.16 9.09 14.11
CA ASN A 235 -12.77 10.09 14.98
C ASN A 235 -12.47 9.84 16.47
N THR A 236 -11.89 8.68 16.79
CA THR A 236 -11.44 8.41 18.16
C THR A 236 -10.07 9.07 18.36
N LEU A 237 -9.87 9.71 19.52
CA LEU A 237 -8.63 10.41 19.89
C LEU A 237 -7.35 9.56 19.79
N LEU A 238 -7.45 8.26 19.53
CA LEU A 238 -6.35 7.29 19.44
C LEU A 238 -5.37 7.53 18.28
N PHE A 239 -5.79 8.16 17.19
CA PHE A 239 -4.89 8.55 16.07
C PHE A 239 -4.38 10.00 16.16
N PHE A 240 -4.96 10.79 17.07
CA PHE A 240 -4.88 12.25 17.05
C PHE A 240 -4.41 12.89 18.35
N LYS A 241 -4.32 12.15 19.46
CA LYS A 241 -3.48 12.54 20.59
C LYS A 241 -2.02 12.35 20.19
N SER A 242 -1.44 13.31 19.47
CA SER A 242 -0.10 13.73 19.83
C SER A 242 -0.27 14.64 21.04
N GLY A 243 0.51 14.42 22.09
CA GLY A 243 0.41 15.17 23.34
C GLY A 243 0.27 16.67 23.14
N TYR A 244 -0.66 17.26 23.90
CA TYR A 244 -0.39 18.55 24.51
C TYR A 244 0.89 18.43 25.35
#